data_AF-A0A9W5PLW7-F1
#
_entry.id   AF-A0A9W5PLW7-F1
#
_cell.length_a   1.000
_cell.length_b   1.000
_cell.length_c   1.000
_cell.angle_alpha   90.00
_cell.angle_beta   90.00
_cell.angle_gamma   90.00
#
_symmetry.space_group_name_H-M   'P 1'
#
loop_
_entity.id
_entity.type
_entity.pdbx_description
1 polymer ?
#
loop_
_entity_poly.entity_id
_entity_poly.type
_entity_poly.pdbx_seq_one_letter_code
_entity_poly.pdbx_strand_id
1 'polypeptide(L)' 'MMEQQFEVKPIGVRYICDICHIGEMCPTGNNFFMEDPPKLEHMCNQCGAKIKLTDKYPIIKYQYS' A
#
# COMPACT_ATOMS: atom_id res chain seq x y z
N MET A 1 -30.99 -17.93 3.19
CA MET A 1 -29.67 -17.28 3.25
C MET A 1 -29.12 -17.53 4.65
N MET A 2 -27.86 -17.97 4.76
CA MET A 2 -27.21 -18.28 6.04
C MET A 2 -25.87 -17.55 6.08
N GLU A 3 -25.89 -16.36 6.65
CA GLU A 3 -24.69 -15.55 6.89
C GLU A 3 -24.02 -16.03 8.18
N GLN A 4 -22.68 -16.09 8.19
CA GLN A 4 -21.89 -16.45 9.36
C GLN A 4 -20.91 -15.31 9.67
N GLN A 5 -20.83 -14.95 10.95
CA GLN A 5 -19.91 -13.95 11.45
C GLN A 5 -18.66 -14.63 12.03
N PHE A 6 -17.50 -14.04 11.82
CA PHE A 6 -16.22 -14.49 12.36
C PHE A 6 -15.33 -13.27 12.62
N GLU A 7 -14.35 -13.44 13.49
CA GLU A 7 -13.39 -12.38 13.81
C GLU A 7 -12.36 -12.22 12.69
N VAL A 8 -12.08 -10.97 12.32
CA VAL A 8 -10.96 -10.62 11.45
C VAL A 8 -9.97 -9.75 12.20
N LYS A 9 -8.68 -10.01 11.99
CA LYS A 9 -7.63 -9.17 12.53
C LYS A 9 -7.17 -8.16 11.47
N PRO A 10 -7.38 -6.85 11.67
CA PRO A 10 -6.81 -5.83 10.78
C PRO A 10 -5.30 -5.70 11.04
N ILE A 11 -4.52 -5.64 9.96
CA ILE A 11 -3.06 -5.50 9.97
C ILE A 11 -2.67 -4.34 9.08
N GLY A 12 -1.94 -3.37 9.64
CA GLY A 12 -1.32 -2.30 8.85
C GLY A 12 -0.08 -2.80 8.12
N VAL A 13 -0.02 -2.56 6.81
CA VAL A 13 1.13 -2.90 5.97
C VAL A 13 1.72 -1.62 5.42
N ARG A 14 3.00 -1.40 5.69
CA ARG A 14 3.82 -0.31 5.14
C ARG A 14 4.77 -0.89 4.10
N TYR A 15 5.07 -0.10 3.08
CA TYR A 15 6.08 -0.46 2.09
C TYR A 15 7.37 0.30 2.41
N ILE A 16 8.41 -0.44 2.83
CA ILE A 16 9.71 0.15 3.15
C ILE A 16 10.46 0.42 1.84
N CYS A 17 11.11 1.57 1.75
CA CYS A 17 11.83 2.00 0.56
C CYS A 17 12.99 1.04 0.25
N ASP A 18 13.00 0.47 -0.96
CA ASP A 18 14.07 -0.44 -1.40
C ASP A 18 15.42 0.25 -1.66
N ILE A 19 15.46 1.59 -1.63
CA ILE A 19 16.70 2.36 -1.87
C ILE A 19 17.41 2.71 -0.57
N CYS A 20 16.69 3.29 0.40
CA CYS A 20 17.29 3.69 1.67
C CYS A 20 17.04 2.70 2.81
N HIS A 21 16.13 1.73 2.64
CA HIS A 21 15.74 0.71 3.63
C HIS A 21 15.29 1.26 5.00
N ILE A 22 15.04 2.57 5.10
CA ILE A 22 14.67 3.27 6.33
C ILE A 22 13.30 3.92 6.17
N GLY A 23 13.07 4.62 5.06
CA GLY A 23 11.85 5.38 4.82
C GLY A 23 10.67 4.54 4.37
N GLU A 24 9.49 5.11 4.52
CA GLU A 24 8.23 4.54 4.07
C GLU A 24 7.83 5.17 2.73
N MET A 25 7.34 4.34 1.82
CA MET A 25 6.76 4.79 0.55
C MET A 25 5.33 5.28 0.80
N CYS A 26 5.13 6.60 0.75
CA CYS A 26 3.85 7.27 0.98
C CYS A 26 3.23 7.73 -0.34
N PRO A 27 1.90 7.71 -0.48
CA PRO A 27 1.24 8.05 -1.74
C PRO A 27 1.34 9.56 -1.97
N THR A 28 1.68 9.94 -3.20
CA THR A 28 1.84 11.36 -3.59
C THR A 28 0.54 12.03 -4.05
N GLY A 29 -0.48 11.22 -4.37
CA GLY A 29 -1.71 11.69 -5.01
C GLY A 29 -1.70 11.58 -6.54
N ASN A 30 -0.54 11.30 -7.14
CA ASN A 30 -0.42 11.05 -8.58
C ASN A 30 -0.86 9.61 -8.92
N ASN A 31 -1.88 9.50 -9.77
CA ASN A 31 -2.48 8.22 -10.17
C ASN A 31 -2.37 8.03 -11.69
N PHE A 32 -1.96 6.84 -12.10
CA PHE A 32 -1.77 6.45 -13.51
C PHE A 32 -2.87 5.46 -13.89
N PHE A 33 -4.09 5.99 -14.09
CA PHE A 33 -5.28 5.18 -14.42
C PHE A 33 -5.27 4.60 -15.84
N MET A 34 -4.38 5.08 -16.72
CA MET A 34 -4.23 4.58 -18.10
C MET A 34 -3.33 3.34 -18.18
N GLU A 35 -2.65 2.96 -17.09
CA GLU A 35 -1.86 1.72 -17.02
C GLU A 35 -2.76 0.54 -16.58
N ASP A 36 -2.47 -0.68 -17.06
CA ASP A 36 -3.20 -1.90 -16.68
C ASP A 36 -2.26 -2.90 -15.96
N PRO A 37 -2.41 -3.12 -14.64
CA PRO A 37 -3.37 -2.49 -13.74
C PRO A 37 -2.98 -1.03 -13.39
N PRO A 38 -3.95 -0.19 -12.96
CA PRO A 38 -3.68 1.17 -12.51
C PRO A 38 -2.58 1.24 -11.47
N LYS A 39 -1.72 2.25 -11.57
CA LYS A 39 -0.63 2.48 -10.63
C LYS A 39 -0.78 3.79 -9.86
N LEU A 40 -0.22 3.81 -8.66
CA LEU A 40 -0.21 4.93 -7.73
C LEU A 40 1.24 5.28 -7.44
N GLU A 41 1.63 6.52 -7.68
CA GLU A 41 2.99 6.98 -7.35
C GLU A 41 3.12 7.19 -5.86
N HIS A 42 4.14 6.55 -5.30
CA HIS A 42 4.59 6.73 -3.94
C HIS A 42 5.97 7.37 -3.92
N MET A 43 6.23 8.15 -2.88
CA MET A 43 7.51 8.79 -2.63
C MET A 43 7.98 8.43 -1.23
N CYS A 44 9.25 8.05 -1.13
CA CYS A 44 9.90 7.78 0.13
C CYS A 44 9.99 9.06 0.97
N ASN A 45 9.51 9.00 2.20
CA ASN A 45 9.54 10.13 3.14
C ASN A 45 10.93 10.45 3.70
N GLN A 46 11.97 9.66 3.37
CA GLN A 46 13.35 9.88 3.82
C GLN A 46 14.30 10.30 2.70
N CYS A 47 14.34 9.57 1.58
CA CYS A 47 15.30 9.83 0.49
C CYS A 47 14.67 10.43 -0.77
N GLY A 48 13.34 10.60 -0.81
CA GLY A 48 12.64 11.15 -1.98
C GLY A 48 12.53 10.20 -3.19
N ALA A 49 12.99 8.96 -3.08
CA ALA A 49 12.83 7.94 -4.11
C ALA A 49 11.35 7.74 -4.49
N LYS A 50 11.05 7.58 -5.78
CA LYS A 50 9.69 7.38 -6.28
C LYS A 50 9.51 5.98 -6.84
N ILE A 51 8.33 5.41 -6.63
CA ILE A 51 7.92 4.13 -7.19
C ILE A 51 6.44 4.17 -7.58
N LYS A 52 6.06 3.35 -8.57
CA LYS A 52 4.66 3.11 -8.94
C LYS A 52 4.20 1.77 -8.37
N LEU A 53 3.23 1.80 -7.45
CA LEU A 53 2.66 0.60 -6.83
C LEU A 53 1.19 0.44 -7.23
N THR A 54 0.68 -0.79 -7.26
CA THR A 54 -0.73 -1.05 -7.54
C THR A 54 -1.61 -0.76 -6.32
N ASP A 55 -1.14 -1.15 -5.13
CA ASP A 55 -1.85 -0.83 -3.88
C ASP A 55 -1.43 0.54 -3.35
N LYS A 56 -2.34 1.18 -2.61
CA LYS A 56 -2.10 2.45 -1.92
C LYS A 56 -1.49 2.18 -0.54
N TYR A 57 -0.17 2.04 -0.49
CA TYR A 57 0.54 1.89 0.79
C TYR A 57 0.65 3.24 1.51
N PRO A 58 0.56 3.28 2.85
CA PRO A 58 0.24 2.16 3.74
C PRO A 58 -1.22 1.69 3.60
N ILE A 59 -1.44 0.38 3.72
CA ILE A 59 -2.74 -0.28 3.52
C ILE A 59 -3.14 -1.13 4.73
N ILE A 60 -4.44 -1.24 5.02
CA ILE A 60 -4.97 -2.19 6.00
C ILE A 60 -5.34 -3.49 5.26
N LYS A 61 -4.77 -4.61 5.69
CA LYS A 61 -5.16 -5.96 5.25
C LYS A 61 -5.89 -6.67 6.39
N TYR A 62 -6.79 -7.57 6.05
CA TYR A 62 -7.51 -8.39 7.03
C TYR A 62 -6.98 -9.82 6.97
N GLN A 63 -6.59 -10.35 8.13
CA GLN A 63 -6.20 -11.74 8.27
C GLN A 63 -7.30 -12.51 9.00
N TYR A 64 -7.62 -13.69 8.47
CA TYR A 64 -8.53 -14.65 9.05
C TYR A 64 -7.76 -15.52 10.06
N SER A 65 -8.32 -15.72 11.24
CA SER A 65 -7.76 -16.55 12.32
C SER A 65 -8.05 -18.03 12.11
#